data_AF-A0A932EEU2-F1
#
_entry.id   AF-A0A932EEU2-F1
#
_cell.length_a   1.000
_cell.length_b   1.000
_cell.length_c   1.000
_cell.angle_alpha   90.00
_cell.angle_beta   90.00
_cell.angle_gamma   90.00
#
_symmetry.space_group_name_H-M   'P 1'
#
loop_
_entity.id
_entity.type
_entity.pdbx_description
1 polymer ?
#
loop_
_entity_poly.entity_id
_entity_poly.type
_entity_poly.pdbx_seq_one_letter_code
_entity_poly.pdbx_strand_id
1 'polypeptide(L)'
;MRKYLLLAIILLAAILRFYKLGSTPPSLYWDEASLGYNAYSILKTGRDEHGKFLPTTNFAAFGDYKPPGYIYTTVPSIAIFGLTEFAIRFPSALFGTLTVLLTYLLAKKLFGESQNGWREWKGPRQRAASNFFFRTARKLQSIFLKTETDLTKNTSTKVRASTGGPPKASLAFSGREKADRTRSELIALLAAFFLAISPSLAPAIFPRRL
;
A
#
# COMPACT_ATOMS: atom_id res chain seq x y z
N MET A 1 16.77 11.84 1.37
CA MET A 1 15.97 11.22 0.29
C MET A 1 14.47 11.46 0.40
N ARG A 2 13.79 11.10 1.51
CA ARG A 2 12.32 11.27 1.65
C ARG A 2 11.80 12.70 1.46
N LYS A 3 12.54 13.72 1.94
CA LYS A 3 12.17 15.14 1.79
C LYS A 3 12.22 15.61 0.32
N TYR A 4 13.25 15.18 -0.42
CA TYR A 4 13.39 15.50 -1.85
C TYR A 4 12.30 14.86 -2.70
N LEU A 5 11.89 13.63 -2.37
CA LEU A 5 10.76 12.97 -3.03
C LEU A 5 9.45 13.74 -2.80
N LEU A 6 9.18 14.16 -1.56
CA LEU A 6 8.00 14.98 -1.26
C LEU A 6 8.02 16.31 -2.03
N LEU A 7 9.19 16.98 -2.06
CA LEU A 7 9.35 18.22 -2.82
C LEU A 7 9.06 17.99 -4.32
N ALA A 8 9.57 16.90 -4.90
CA ALA A 8 9.30 16.55 -6.29
C ALA A 8 7.80 16.32 -6.56
N ILE A 9 7.09 15.65 -5.64
CA ILE A 9 5.63 15.44 -5.74
C ILE A 9 4.88 16.77 -5.68
N ILE A 10 5.26 17.66 -4.77
CA ILE A 10 4.61 18.99 -4.65
C ILE A 10 4.90 19.84 -5.89
N LEU A 11 6.13 19.84 -6.39
CA LEU A 11 6.49 20.55 -7.62
C LEU A 11 5.73 20.00 -8.82
N LEU A 12 5.65 18.68 -8.97
CA LEU A 12 4.85 18.05 -10.01
C LEU A 12 3.36 18.43 -9.90
N ALA A 13 2.80 18.41 -8.69
CA ALA A 13 1.42 18.79 -8.41
C ALA A 13 1.14 20.27 -8.75
N ALA A 14 2.11 21.15 -8.48
CA ALA A 14 2.03 22.57 -8.83
C ALA A 14 2.10 22.74 -10.36
N ILE A 15 3.09 22.15 -11.02
CA ILE A 15 3.26 22.23 -12.48
C ILE A 15 1.98 21.78 -13.18
N LEU A 16 1.43 20.62 -12.80
CA LEU A 16 0.20 20.10 -13.42
C LEU A 16 -1.01 21.01 -13.23
N ARG A 17 -1.12 21.72 -12.10
CA ARG A 17 -2.25 22.62 -11.81
C ARG A 17 -2.09 24.00 -12.43
N PHE A 18 -0.88 24.53 -12.49
CA PHE A 18 -0.61 25.86 -13.04
C PHE A 18 -0.36 25.83 -14.56
N TYR A 19 -0.06 24.66 -15.13
CA TYR A 19 0.12 24.51 -16.57
C TYR A 19 -1.17 24.90 -17.32
N LYS A 20 -1.07 25.96 -18.14
CA LYS A 20 -2.15 26.50 -18.98
C LYS A 20 -3.42 26.93 -18.23
N LEU A 21 -3.34 27.19 -16.92
CA LEU A 21 -4.51 27.51 -16.08
C LEU A 21 -5.38 28.66 -16.60
N GLY A 22 -4.77 29.70 -17.18
CA GLY A 22 -5.48 30.85 -17.76
C GLY A 22 -5.79 30.75 -19.26
N SER A 23 -5.58 29.59 -19.87
CA SER A 23 -5.76 29.40 -21.33
C SER A 23 -6.58 28.16 -21.69
N THR A 24 -6.74 27.22 -20.76
CA THR A 24 -7.51 26.00 -20.94
C THR A 24 -8.38 25.73 -19.70
N PRO A 25 -9.72 25.64 -19.85
CA PRO A 25 -10.48 25.94 -21.06
C PRO A 25 -10.38 27.43 -21.46
N PRO A 26 -10.53 27.76 -22.76
CA PRO A 26 -10.29 29.11 -23.30
C PRO A 26 -11.38 30.14 -22.98
N SER A 27 -12.44 29.71 -22.30
CA SER A 27 -13.49 30.59 -21.80
C SER A 27 -13.81 30.25 -20.35
N LEU A 28 -14.28 31.26 -19.63
CA LEU A 28 -14.85 31.07 -18.31
C LEU A 28 -16.22 30.42 -18.44
N TYR A 29 -16.47 29.45 -17.56
CA TYR A 29 -17.83 28.98 -17.37
C TYR A 29 -18.62 30.06 -16.61
N TRP A 30 -19.94 30.12 -16.83
CA TRP A 30 -20.85 31.10 -16.23
C TRP A 30 -20.74 31.26 -14.70
N ASP A 31 -20.45 30.18 -13.97
CA ASP A 31 -20.21 30.18 -12.54
C ASP A 31 -18.86 30.82 -12.18
N GLU A 32 -17.79 30.51 -12.90
CA GLU A 32 -16.47 31.14 -12.76
C GLU A 32 -16.55 32.64 -13.08
N ALA A 33 -17.31 33.01 -14.10
CA ALA A 33 -17.55 34.40 -14.48
C ALA A 33 -18.29 35.15 -13.36
N SER A 34 -19.34 34.56 -12.77
CA SER A 34 -20.05 35.15 -11.62
C SER A 34 -19.16 35.26 -10.38
N LEU A 35 -18.33 34.25 -10.09
CA LEU A 35 -17.37 34.31 -8.98
C LEU A 35 -16.36 35.44 -9.19
N GLY A 36 -15.79 35.53 -10.39
CA GLY A 36 -14.83 36.58 -10.75
C GLY A 36 -15.45 37.98 -10.70
N TYR A 37 -16.67 38.13 -11.21
CA TYR A 37 -17.39 39.40 -11.20
C TYR A 37 -17.71 39.86 -9.77
N ASN A 38 -18.23 38.97 -8.92
CA ASN A 38 -18.49 39.31 -7.51
C ASN A 38 -17.20 39.67 -6.77
N ALA A 39 -16.13 38.91 -6.96
CA ALA A 39 -14.83 39.23 -6.34
C ALA A 39 -14.30 40.58 -6.81
N TYR A 40 -14.43 40.91 -8.10
CA TYR A 40 -14.07 42.22 -8.65
C TYR A 40 -14.95 43.35 -8.11
N SER A 41 -16.26 43.13 -8.02
CA SER A 41 -17.22 44.10 -7.46
C SER A 41 -16.92 44.41 -6.00
N ILE A 42 -16.64 43.39 -5.19
CA ILE A 42 -16.21 43.56 -3.80
C ILE A 42 -14.92 44.36 -3.74
N LEU A 43 -13.93 44.03 -4.57
CA LEU A 43 -12.65 44.73 -4.61
C LEU A 43 -12.79 46.23 -4.91
N LYS A 44 -13.74 46.60 -5.79
CA LYS A 44 -13.94 48.00 -6.21
C LYS A 44 -14.91 48.78 -5.33
N THR A 45 -15.99 48.16 -4.87
CA THR A 45 -17.13 48.86 -4.25
C THR A 45 -17.46 48.36 -2.84
N GLY A 46 -16.85 47.25 -2.41
CA GLY A 46 -17.22 46.54 -1.18
C GLY A 46 -18.59 45.85 -1.24
N ARG A 47 -19.23 45.81 -2.42
CA ARG A 47 -20.57 45.26 -2.62
C ARG A 47 -20.59 44.14 -3.65
N ASP A 48 -21.52 43.21 -3.49
CA ASP A 48 -21.78 42.14 -4.46
C ASP A 48 -22.56 42.62 -5.70
N GLU A 49 -22.86 41.70 -6.62
CA GLU A 49 -23.65 41.98 -7.83
C GLU A 49 -25.07 42.52 -7.57
N HIS A 50 -25.59 42.33 -6.35
CA HIS A 50 -26.91 42.80 -5.92
C HIS A 50 -26.85 44.03 -5.00
N GLY A 51 -25.66 44.63 -4.83
CA GLY A 51 -25.47 45.82 -4.01
C GLY A 51 -25.40 45.56 -2.49
N LYS A 52 -25.39 44.30 -2.05
CA LYS A 52 -25.23 43.93 -0.64
C LYS A 52 -23.78 44.16 -0.23
N PHE A 53 -23.60 44.93 0.85
CA PHE A 53 -22.29 45.24 1.39
C PHE A 53 -21.70 44.03 2.10
N LEU A 54 -20.53 43.57 1.64
CA LEU A 54 -19.75 42.44 2.18
C LEU A 54 -20.60 41.26 2.68
N PRO A 55 -21.22 40.48 1.78
CA PRO A 55 -22.04 39.33 2.17
C PRO A 55 -21.18 38.25 2.85
N THR A 56 -21.49 37.91 4.11
CA THR A 56 -20.77 36.87 4.86
C THR A 56 -21.50 35.52 4.87
N THR A 57 -22.78 35.49 4.50
CA THR A 57 -23.60 34.27 4.50
C THR A 57 -23.62 33.58 3.15
N ASN A 58 -23.91 34.35 2.11
CA ASN A 58 -24.18 33.86 0.77
C ASN A 58 -24.06 34.99 -0.25
N PHE A 59 -23.69 34.60 -1.46
CA PHE A 59 -23.78 35.41 -2.67
C PHE A 59 -24.91 34.84 -3.52
N ALA A 60 -25.93 35.66 -3.80
CA ALA A 60 -26.93 35.27 -4.78
C ALA A 60 -26.31 35.31 -6.18
N ALA A 61 -26.56 34.27 -6.97
CA ALA A 61 -26.10 34.16 -8.36
C ALA A 61 -27.02 33.20 -9.13
N PHE A 62 -27.63 33.66 -10.21
CA PHE A 62 -28.49 32.86 -11.10
C PHE A 62 -29.62 32.07 -10.41
N GLY A 63 -30.23 32.64 -9.36
CA GLY A 63 -31.29 31.98 -8.60
C GLY A 63 -30.79 30.93 -7.60
N ASP A 64 -29.48 30.80 -7.43
CA ASP A 64 -28.82 29.97 -6.42
C ASP A 64 -27.97 30.82 -5.47
N TYR A 65 -27.49 30.23 -4.37
CA TYR A 65 -26.66 30.87 -3.36
C TYR A 65 -25.29 30.21 -3.26
N LYS A 66 -24.25 30.97 -3.60
CA LYS A 66 -22.86 30.52 -3.51
C LYS A 66 -22.24 30.86 -2.16
N PRO A 67 -21.42 29.96 -1.60
CA PRO A 67 -20.71 30.24 -0.36
C PRO A 67 -19.63 31.32 -0.58
N PRO A 68 -19.43 32.21 0.40
CA PRO A 68 -18.57 33.38 0.27
C PRO A 68 -17.07 33.06 0.21
N GLY A 69 -16.65 31.90 0.73
CA GLY A 69 -15.24 31.59 0.97
C GLY A 69 -14.37 31.64 -0.30
N TYR A 70 -14.87 31.11 -1.42
CA TYR A 70 -14.11 31.14 -2.68
C TYR A 70 -14.02 32.56 -3.25
N ILE A 71 -15.10 33.34 -3.18
CA ILE A 71 -15.16 34.71 -3.70
C ILE A 71 -14.15 35.59 -2.95
N TYR A 72 -14.15 35.54 -1.62
CA TYR A 72 -13.21 36.33 -0.82
C TYR A 72 -11.74 35.93 -1.02
N THR A 73 -11.44 34.64 -1.23
CA THR A 73 -10.06 34.23 -1.56
C THR A 73 -9.66 34.62 -2.99
N THR A 74 -10.62 34.86 -3.87
CA THR A 74 -10.40 35.34 -5.23
C THR A 74 -10.16 36.86 -5.29
N VAL A 75 -10.70 37.65 -4.34
CA VAL A 75 -10.46 39.09 -4.23
C VAL A 75 -8.96 39.48 -4.27
N PRO A 76 -8.08 38.94 -3.39
CA PRO A 76 -6.66 39.28 -3.44
C PRO A 76 -5.97 38.76 -4.71
N SER A 77 -6.43 37.64 -5.27
CA SER A 77 -5.90 37.12 -6.54
C SER A 77 -6.16 38.10 -7.69
N ILE A 78 -7.39 38.60 -7.80
CA ILE A 78 -7.78 39.61 -8.80
C ILE A 78 -7.07 40.95 -8.53
N ALA A 79 -6.84 41.31 -7.27
CA ALA A 79 -6.10 42.53 -6.93
C ALA A 79 -4.65 42.50 -7.44
N ILE A 80 -4.00 41.32 -7.44
CA ILE A 80 -2.60 41.15 -7.85
C ILE A 80 -2.48 40.93 -9.37
N PHE A 81 -3.30 40.06 -9.94
CA PHE A 81 -3.19 39.61 -11.33
C PHE A 81 -4.17 40.29 -12.29
N GLY A 82 -5.06 41.16 -11.78
CA GLY A 82 -6.15 41.76 -12.54
C GLY A 82 -7.33 40.80 -12.76
N LEU A 83 -8.38 41.29 -13.42
CA LEU A 83 -9.54 40.48 -13.78
C LEU A 83 -9.22 39.61 -15.00
N THR A 84 -8.55 38.49 -14.75
CA THR A 84 -8.15 37.52 -15.77
C THR A 84 -8.60 36.11 -15.38
N GLU A 85 -8.69 35.20 -16.36
CA GLU A 85 -9.05 33.80 -16.12
C GLU A 85 -8.07 33.11 -15.16
N PHE A 86 -6.79 33.44 -15.30
CA PHE A 86 -5.75 32.98 -14.40
C PHE A 86 -6.04 33.40 -12.95
N ALA A 87 -6.38 34.68 -12.73
CA ALA A 87 -6.65 35.20 -11.40
C ALA A 87 -7.84 34.50 -10.72
N ILE A 88 -8.90 34.19 -11.48
CA ILE A 88 -10.11 33.54 -10.96
C ILE A 88 -9.81 32.08 -10.55
N ARG A 89 -8.96 31.40 -11.31
CA ARG A 89 -8.61 29.98 -11.08
C ARG A 89 -7.42 29.78 -10.14
N PHE A 90 -6.61 30.82 -9.93
CA PHE A 90 -5.40 30.77 -9.09
C PHE A 90 -5.65 30.27 -7.66
N PRO A 91 -6.68 30.75 -6.92
CA PRO A 91 -6.96 30.24 -5.57
C PRO A 91 -7.19 28.73 -5.55
N SER A 92 -7.97 28.21 -6.50
CA SER A 92 -8.22 26.77 -6.64
C SER A 92 -6.93 25.98 -6.87
N ALA A 93 -6.08 26.43 -7.80
CA ALA A 93 -4.80 25.78 -8.08
C ALA A 93 -3.83 25.82 -6.88
N LEU A 94 -3.80 26.94 -6.16
CA LEU A 94 -2.98 27.11 -4.96
C LEU A 94 -3.43 26.16 -3.84
N PHE A 95 -4.70 26.20 -3.45
CA PHE A 95 -5.22 25.32 -2.40
C PHE A 95 -5.15 23.86 -2.80
N GLY A 96 -5.37 23.54 -4.08
CA GLY A 96 -5.19 22.18 -4.61
C GLY A 96 -3.75 21.68 -4.55
N THR A 97 -2.76 22.57 -4.56
CA THR A 97 -1.35 22.21 -4.35
C THR A 97 -1.04 22.06 -2.86
N LEU A 98 -1.57 22.96 -2.01
CA LEU A 98 -1.42 22.86 -0.55
C LEU A 98 -2.05 21.58 0.02
N THR A 99 -3.17 21.11 -0.52
CA THR A 99 -3.81 19.88 -0.04
C THR A 99 -2.90 18.67 -0.16
N VAL A 100 -2.04 18.58 -1.17
CA VAL A 100 -1.04 17.49 -1.28
C VAL A 100 -0.10 17.46 -0.08
N LEU A 101 0.37 18.63 0.36
CA LEU A 101 1.20 18.76 1.56
C LEU A 101 0.41 18.41 2.82
N LEU A 102 -0.82 18.92 2.96
CA LEU A 102 -1.67 18.64 4.12
C LEU A 102 -2.03 17.16 4.23
N THR A 103 -2.35 16.49 3.12
CA THR A 103 -2.61 15.05 3.10
C THR A 103 -1.37 14.26 3.51
N TYR A 104 -0.18 14.66 3.06
CA TYR A 104 1.06 14.05 3.53
C TYR A 104 1.25 14.21 5.04
N LEU A 105 1.03 15.42 5.58
CA LEU A 105 1.14 15.69 7.01
C LEU A 105 0.11 14.88 7.83
N LEU A 106 -1.12 14.79 7.33
CA LEU A 106 -2.18 14.00 7.96
C LEU A 106 -1.84 12.52 7.95
N ALA A 107 -1.41 11.97 6.82
CA ALA A 107 -0.98 10.58 6.70
C ALA A 107 0.22 10.28 7.62
N LYS A 108 1.17 11.21 7.71
CA LYS A 108 2.29 11.10 8.64
C LYS A 108 1.83 11.09 10.10
N LYS A 109 0.83 11.88 10.48
CA LYS A 109 0.29 11.89 11.84
C LYS A 109 -0.48 10.59 12.15
N LEU A 110 -1.31 10.12 11.24
CA LEU A 110 -2.13 8.92 11.42
C LEU A 110 -1.30 7.62 11.41
N PHE A 111 -0.32 7.51 10.51
CA PHE A 111 0.46 6.28 10.32
C PHE A 111 1.89 6.35 10.86
N GLY A 112 2.36 7.53 11.28
CA GLY A 112 3.71 7.73 11.83
C GLY A 112 3.91 7.08 13.20
N GLU A 113 2.87 6.97 14.01
CA GLU A 113 2.90 6.22 15.27
C GLU A 113 2.63 4.72 15.07
N SER A 114 1.94 4.35 13.98
CA SER A 114 1.47 2.99 13.71
C SER A 114 2.54 2.05 13.12
N GLN A 115 3.78 2.50 12.86
CA GLN A 115 4.84 1.55 12.47
C GLN A 115 5.17 0.53 13.58
N ASN A 116 4.78 0.81 14.83
CA ASN A 116 4.88 -0.15 15.93
C ASN A 116 3.61 -1.02 16.05
N GLY A 117 2.42 -0.48 15.74
CA GLY A 117 1.14 -1.19 15.85
C GLY A 117 1.00 -2.39 14.90
N TRP A 118 1.53 -2.31 13.68
CA TRP A 118 1.53 -3.46 12.76
C TRP A 118 2.54 -4.56 13.16
N ARG A 119 3.61 -4.23 13.90
CA ARG A 119 4.50 -5.24 14.51
C ARG A 119 3.84 -5.90 15.73
N GLU A 120 2.96 -5.18 16.41
CA GLU A 120 2.30 -5.60 17.65
C GLU A 120 0.97 -6.35 17.41
N TRP A 121 0.28 -6.08 16.30
CA TRP A 121 -0.91 -6.80 15.82
C TRP A 121 -0.59 -8.22 15.29
N LYS A 122 0.59 -8.77 15.59
CA LYS A 122 0.76 -10.23 15.68
C LYS A 122 0.50 -10.64 17.12
N GLY A 123 -0.78 -10.70 17.49
CA GLY A 123 -1.22 -10.96 18.87
C GLY A 123 -0.72 -12.31 19.44
N PRO A 124 -0.84 -12.52 20.76
CA PRO A 124 -0.36 -13.74 21.45
C PRO A 124 -0.82 -15.06 20.81
N ARG A 125 -2.00 -15.05 20.18
CA ARG A 125 -2.56 -16.22 19.45
C ARG A 125 -1.70 -16.67 18.26
N GLN A 126 -1.09 -15.75 17.51
CA GLN A 126 -0.20 -16.13 16.40
C GLN A 126 1.14 -16.68 16.89
N ARG A 127 1.68 -16.14 18.00
CA ARG A 127 2.92 -16.66 18.62
C ARG A 127 2.69 -18.03 19.28
N ALA A 128 1.53 -18.22 19.90
CA ALA A 128 1.12 -19.51 20.45
C ALA A 128 0.91 -20.54 19.32
N ALA A 129 0.26 -20.15 18.22
CA ALA A 129 0.08 -21.01 17.05
C ALA A 129 1.42 -21.39 16.40
N SER A 130 2.35 -20.44 16.23
CA SER A 130 3.68 -20.75 15.68
C SER A 130 4.46 -21.67 16.60
N ASN A 131 4.48 -21.42 17.93
CA ASN A 131 5.21 -22.26 18.88
C ASN A 131 4.61 -23.66 19.02
N PHE A 132 3.28 -23.77 19.02
CA PHE A 132 2.59 -25.07 18.99
C PHE A 132 2.94 -25.82 17.71
N PHE A 133 2.87 -25.14 16.57
CA PHE A 133 3.15 -25.74 15.27
C PHE A 133 4.60 -26.22 15.15
N PHE A 134 5.59 -25.40 15.56
CA PHE A 134 7.00 -25.79 15.58
C PHE A 134 7.27 -26.97 16.54
N ARG A 135 6.56 -27.03 17.68
CA ARG A 135 6.66 -28.15 18.62
C ARG A 135 6.10 -29.44 18.01
N THR A 136 4.94 -29.36 17.36
CA THR A 136 4.30 -30.52 16.73
C THR A 136 5.12 -31.02 15.55
N ALA A 137 5.66 -30.12 14.71
CA ALA A 137 6.52 -30.48 13.59
C ALA A 137 7.80 -31.21 14.04
N ARG A 138 8.50 -30.71 15.08
CA ARG A 138 9.68 -31.40 15.62
C ARG A 138 9.34 -32.77 16.21
N LYS A 139 8.20 -32.89 16.89
CA LYS A 139 7.76 -34.17 17.47
C LYS A 139 7.47 -35.19 16.37
N LEU A 140 6.76 -34.79 15.32
CA LEU A 140 6.50 -35.65 14.16
C LEU A 140 7.80 -36.07 13.44
N GLN A 141 8.73 -35.13 13.25
CA GLN A 141 10.05 -35.45 12.67
C GLN A 141 10.81 -36.47 13.52
N SER A 142 10.79 -36.32 14.86
CA SER A 142 11.46 -37.27 15.76
C SER A 142 10.81 -38.66 15.76
N ILE A 143 9.48 -38.75 15.65
CA ILE A 143 8.76 -40.03 15.55
C ILE A 143 9.11 -40.69 14.21
N PHE A 144 9.04 -39.94 13.11
CA PHE A 144 9.35 -40.45 11.78
C PHE A 144 10.77 -41.03 11.67
N LEU A 145 11.77 -40.32 12.21
CA LEU A 145 13.15 -40.80 12.28
C LEU A 145 13.28 -42.09 13.11
N LYS A 146 12.51 -42.21 14.20
CA LYS A 146 12.50 -43.39 15.06
C LYS A 146 11.87 -44.60 14.35
N THR A 147 10.74 -44.41 13.67
CA THR A 147 10.08 -45.47 12.89
C THR A 147 10.98 -45.96 11.74
N GLU A 148 11.77 -45.06 11.15
CA GLU A 148 12.72 -45.41 10.09
C GLU A 148 13.89 -46.26 10.62
N THR A 149 14.42 -45.96 11.82
CA THR A 149 15.43 -46.81 12.47
C THR A 149 14.90 -48.21 12.83
N ASP A 150 13.61 -48.34 13.13
CA ASP A 150 13.03 -49.64 13.47
C ASP A 150 12.71 -50.48 12.22
N LEU A 151 12.21 -49.85 11.15
CA LEU A 151 11.93 -50.52 9.86
C LEU A 151 13.21 -51.04 9.19
N THR A 152 14.30 -50.29 9.25
CA THR A 152 15.61 -50.71 8.70
C THR A 152 16.24 -51.85 9.48
N LYS A 153 16.09 -51.88 10.82
CA LYS A 153 16.53 -53.00 11.66
C LYS A 153 15.72 -54.28 11.37
N ASN A 154 14.40 -54.16 11.24
CA ASN A 154 13.52 -55.33 11.09
C ASN A 154 13.54 -55.95 9.67
N THR A 155 13.77 -55.15 8.63
CA THR A 155 14.01 -55.68 7.27
C THR A 155 15.36 -56.37 7.15
N SER A 156 16.39 -55.86 7.83
CA SER A 156 17.72 -56.48 7.86
C SER A 156 17.72 -57.84 8.58
N THR A 157 16.92 -58.01 9.64
CA THR A 157 16.75 -59.29 10.33
C THR A 157 15.89 -60.28 9.54
N LYS A 158 14.81 -59.82 8.90
CA LYS A 158 13.88 -60.70 8.16
C LYS A 158 14.45 -61.21 6.83
N VAL A 159 15.23 -60.40 6.11
CA VAL A 159 15.94 -60.82 4.89
C VAL A 159 17.06 -61.81 5.21
N ARG A 160 17.76 -61.64 6.33
CA ARG A 160 18.79 -62.58 6.79
C ARG A 160 18.21 -63.94 7.22
N ALA A 161 16.98 -63.95 7.73
CA ALA A 161 16.25 -65.16 8.10
C ALA A 161 15.70 -65.94 6.90
N SER A 162 15.42 -65.29 5.75
CA SER A 162 14.80 -65.96 4.59
C SER A 162 15.78 -66.47 3.53
N THR A 163 17.03 -65.99 3.48
CA THR A 163 17.97 -66.37 2.39
C THR A 163 19.20 -67.18 2.82
N GLY A 164 19.42 -67.46 4.10
CA GLY A 164 20.57 -68.29 4.56
C GLY A 164 21.95 -67.79 4.10
N GLY A 165 22.04 -66.55 3.61
CA GLY A 165 23.18 -65.98 2.89
C GLY A 165 22.90 -64.53 2.47
N PRO A 166 23.93 -63.73 2.12
CA PRO A 166 23.80 -62.29 1.92
C PRO A 166 22.81 -61.95 0.80
N PRO A 167 22.00 -60.89 0.96
CA PRO A 167 20.96 -60.53 0.00
C PRO A 167 21.55 -60.12 -1.36
N LYS A 168 20.92 -60.56 -2.46
CA LYS A 168 21.29 -60.15 -3.81
C LYS A 168 21.08 -58.63 -3.98
N ALA A 169 22.16 -57.91 -4.28
CA ALA A 169 22.23 -56.44 -4.27
C ALA A 169 21.25 -55.74 -5.25
N SER A 170 20.85 -56.39 -6.34
CA SER A 170 20.03 -55.79 -7.40
C SER A 170 18.58 -55.51 -6.99
N LEU A 171 17.95 -56.37 -6.19
CA LEU A 171 16.57 -56.19 -5.72
C LEU A 171 16.48 -55.17 -4.57
N ALA A 172 17.54 -55.07 -3.76
CA ALA A 172 17.62 -54.09 -2.68
C ALA A 172 17.81 -52.65 -3.19
N PHE A 173 18.43 -52.48 -4.35
CA PHE A 173 18.69 -51.16 -4.95
C PHE A 173 17.43 -50.55 -5.57
N SER A 174 16.67 -51.31 -6.36
CA SER A 174 15.43 -50.86 -7.03
C SER A 174 14.33 -50.41 -6.04
N GLY A 175 14.17 -51.12 -4.92
CA GLY A 175 13.23 -50.74 -3.86
C GLY A 175 13.63 -49.48 -3.08
N ARG A 176 14.94 -49.25 -2.89
CA ARG A 176 15.46 -48.03 -2.26
C ARG A 176 15.26 -46.80 -3.15
N GLU A 177 15.48 -46.94 -4.45
CA GLU A 177 15.36 -45.83 -5.41
C GLU A 177 13.92 -45.30 -5.53
N LYS A 178 12.91 -46.19 -5.56
CA LYS A 178 11.49 -45.78 -5.55
C LYS A 178 11.06 -45.13 -4.23
N ALA A 179 11.59 -45.59 -3.10
CA ALA A 179 11.32 -44.99 -1.80
C ALA A 179 11.98 -43.61 -1.67
N ASP A 180 13.20 -43.41 -2.17
CA ASP A 180 13.89 -42.13 -2.16
C ASP A 180 13.25 -41.08 -3.08
N ARG A 181 12.66 -41.49 -4.21
CA ARG A 181 11.90 -40.58 -5.08
C ARG A 181 10.64 -40.02 -4.40
N THR A 182 9.83 -40.89 -3.82
CA THR A 182 8.60 -40.50 -3.09
C THR A 182 8.89 -39.68 -1.84
N ARG A 183 10.04 -39.91 -1.18
CA ARG A 183 10.55 -39.06 -0.08
C ARG A 183 10.87 -37.64 -0.53
N SER A 184 11.55 -37.47 -1.67
CA SER A 184 11.89 -36.15 -2.19
C SER A 184 10.67 -35.33 -2.60
N GLU A 185 9.64 -35.99 -3.15
CA GLU A 185 8.38 -35.36 -3.56
C GLU A 185 7.52 -34.94 -2.35
N LEU A 186 7.45 -35.76 -1.30
CA LEU A 186 6.72 -35.40 -0.06
C LEU A 186 7.38 -34.22 0.67
N ILE A 187 8.71 -34.19 0.74
CA ILE A 187 9.45 -33.06 1.32
C ILE A 187 9.26 -31.81 0.47
N ALA A 188 9.30 -31.92 -0.86
CA ALA A 188 9.06 -30.81 -1.77
C ALA A 188 7.63 -30.27 -1.67
N LEU A 189 6.61 -31.14 -1.56
CA LEU A 189 5.21 -30.76 -1.40
C LEU A 189 4.96 -30.08 -0.05
N LEU A 190 5.54 -30.60 1.03
CA LEU A 190 5.47 -29.96 2.34
C LEU A 190 6.18 -28.60 2.35
N ALA A 191 7.36 -28.49 1.74
CA ALA A 191 8.08 -27.23 1.62
C ALA A 191 7.31 -26.19 0.76
N ALA A 192 6.71 -26.63 -0.35
CA ALA A 192 5.90 -25.78 -1.23
C ALA A 192 4.62 -25.29 -0.53
N PHE A 193 3.94 -26.15 0.22
CA PHE A 193 2.77 -25.79 1.03
C PHE A 193 3.11 -24.72 2.08
N PHE A 194 4.30 -24.80 2.69
CA PHE A 194 4.78 -23.80 3.65
C PHE A 194 5.13 -22.45 3.01
N LEU A 195 5.74 -22.46 1.83
CA LEU A 195 6.04 -21.23 1.07
C LEU A 195 4.76 -20.49 0.64
N ALA A 196 3.68 -21.23 0.33
CA ALA A 196 2.38 -20.64 -0.03
C ALA A 196 1.67 -19.94 1.14
N ILE A 197 1.89 -20.40 2.38
CA ILE A 197 1.23 -19.86 3.60
C ILE A 197 2.02 -18.69 4.22
N SER A 198 3.32 -18.57 3.93
CA SER A 198 4.14 -17.44 4.42
C SER A 198 5.27 -17.08 3.45
N PRO A 199 5.05 -16.09 2.56
CA PRO A 199 6.05 -15.64 1.59
C PRO A 199 7.35 -15.11 2.24
N SER A 200 7.29 -14.71 3.51
CA SER A 200 8.45 -14.19 4.26
C SER A 200 9.51 -15.23 4.66
N LEU A 201 9.25 -16.54 4.46
CA LEU A 201 10.17 -17.63 4.81
C LEU A 201 11.09 -18.08 3.65
N ALA A 202 10.91 -17.52 2.44
CA ALA A 202 11.67 -17.90 1.25
C ALA A 202 13.21 -17.86 1.35
N PRO A 203 13.86 -16.86 2.00
CA PRO A 203 15.31 -16.76 1.99
C PRO A 203 16.02 -17.76 2.94
N ALA A 204 15.31 -18.49 3.80
CA ALA A 204 15.92 -19.43 4.75
C ALA A 204 16.07 -20.86 4.21
N ILE A 205 15.34 -21.21 3.15
CA ILE A 205 15.26 -22.61 2.63
C ILE A 205 16.09 -22.79 1.36
N PHE A 206 16.23 -21.75 0.52
CA PHE A 206 17.11 -21.74 -0.64
C PHE A 206 18.23 -20.71 -0.44
N PRO A 207 19.39 -21.07 0.12
CA PRO A 207 20.56 -20.21 0.01
C PRO A 207 20.87 -20.05 -1.47
N ARG A 208 20.87 -18.80 -1.97
CA ARG A 208 21.34 -18.48 -3.33
C ARG A 208 22.74 -19.08 -3.48
N ARG A 209 22.90 -20.11 -4.32
CA ARG A 209 24.22 -20.50 -4.80
C ARG A 209 24.72 -19.33 -5.66
N LEU A 210 25.74 -18.64 -5.15
CA LEU A 210 26.74 -17.99 -5.99
C LEU A 210 27.70 -19.07 -6.50
#